data_AF-A0A093XR32-F1
#
_entry.id   AF-A0A093XR32-F1
#
_cell.length_a   1.000
_cell.length_b   1.000
_cell.length_c   1.000
_cell.angle_alpha   90.00
_cell.angle_beta   90.00
_cell.angle_gamma   90.00
#
_symmetry.space_group_name_H-M   'P 1'
#
loop_
_entity.id
_entity.type
_entity.pdbx_description
1 polymer ?
#
loop_
_entity_poly.entity_id
_entity_poly.type
_entity_poly.pdbx_seq_one_letter_code
_entity_poly.pdbx_strand_id
1 'polypeptide(L)'
;MKIFNALSLFLLPLTALANPIPESEVQNGDVVKDAYTPRDIVAIRDEEAEEAGLVPRATRTCKIVNVVTTVSCRWNPWHAGWNGNSAVRVDFKPSTSHSFECYAVGECIGGNCTWDWVPKYGCYVPGYYTDSKCTMAALGRCPWPDKPNSNPAAGKWGEIF
;
A
#
# COMPACT_ATOMS: atom_id res chain seq x y z
N MET A 1 29.15 -67.56 -48.59
CA MET A 1 27.95 -66.91 -49.18
C MET A 1 27.64 -65.64 -48.39
N LYS A 2 27.59 -64.48 -49.08
CA LYS A 2 26.81 -63.23 -48.78
C LYS A 2 27.08 -62.54 -47.42
N ILE A 3 27.98 -61.54 -47.32
CA ILE A 3 27.98 -60.12 -47.75
C ILE A 3 26.88 -59.22 -47.11
N PHE A 4 27.36 -58.09 -46.56
CA PHE A 4 26.81 -56.71 -46.50
C PHE A 4 26.18 -56.13 -45.22
N ASN A 5 26.80 -55.01 -44.81
CA ASN A 5 26.26 -53.67 -44.47
C ASN A 5 25.23 -53.51 -43.34
N ALA A 6 25.55 -52.63 -42.38
CA ALA A 6 25.02 -51.26 -42.44
C ALA A 6 25.65 -50.35 -41.37
N LEU A 7 26.16 -49.22 -41.88
CA LEU A 7 26.51 -47.99 -41.18
C LEU A 7 25.30 -47.47 -40.38
N SER A 8 25.50 -47.04 -39.14
CA SER A 8 24.63 -46.02 -38.54
C SER A 8 25.48 -45.08 -37.69
N LEU A 9 26.10 -44.11 -38.39
CA LEU A 9 26.51 -42.86 -37.78
C LEU A 9 25.27 -42.21 -37.18
N PHE A 10 25.26 -42.02 -35.86
CA PHE A 10 24.39 -41.06 -35.20
C PHE A 10 24.81 -39.64 -35.63
N LEU A 11 24.39 -39.23 -36.82
CA LEU A 11 24.31 -37.82 -37.22
C LEU A 11 23.07 -37.24 -36.54
N LEU A 12 23.24 -36.74 -35.32
CA LEU A 12 22.28 -35.81 -34.73
C LEU A 12 22.25 -34.56 -35.61
N PRO A 13 21.09 -34.15 -36.15
CA PRO A 13 20.97 -32.83 -36.73
C PRO A 13 21.11 -31.82 -35.59
N LEU A 14 22.25 -31.11 -35.58
CA LEU A 14 22.39 -29.83 -34.89
C LEU A 14 21.52 -28.79 -35.62
N THR A 15 20.20 -28.94 -35.52
CA THR A 15 19.28 -27.83 -35.74
C THR A 15 18.95 -27.26 -34.36
N ALA A 16 19.96 -26.66 -33.74
CA ALA A 16 19.69 -25.56 -32.84
C ALA A 16 19.09 -24.47 -33.73
N LEU A 17 17.74 -24.41 -33.77
CA LEU A 17 17.05 -23.20 -34.16
C LEU A 17 17.54 -22.13 -33.18
N ALA A 18 18.53 -21.35 -33.61
CA ALA A 18 18.71 -20.00 -33.14
C ALA A 18 17.45 -19.23 -33.53
N ASN A 19 16.36 -19.47 -32.79
CA ASN A 19 15.31 -18.49 -32.70
C ASN A 19 15.92 -17.36 -31.89
N PRO A 20 16.17 -16.17 -32.46
CA PRO A 20 16.22 -15.01 -31.61
C PRO A 20 14.92 -15.04 -30.81
N ILE A 21 15.04 -15.13 -29.49
CA ILE A 21 14.00 -14.57 -28.61
C ILE A 21 13.76 -13.18 -29.20
N PRO A 22 12.53 -12.77 -29.53
CA PRO A 22 12.28 -11.38 -29.84
C PRO A 22 12.78 -10.62 -28.62
N GLU A 23 13.97 -10.05 -28.78
CA GLU A 23 14.55 -9.09 -27.87
C GLU A 23 13.48 -8.03 -27.84
N SER A 24 12.78 -7.93 -26.71
CA SER A 24 11.92 -6.79 -26.46
C SER A 24 12.82 -5.60 -26.72
N GLU A 25 12.58 -4.92 -27.82
CA GLU A 25 13.26 -3.70 -28.18
C GLU A 25 12.94 -2.74 -27.04
N VAL A 26 13.78 -2.73 -26.02
CA VAL A 26 13.94 -1.58 -25.16
C VAL A 26 14.54 -0.57 -26.10
N GLN A 27 13.66 0.17 -26.78
CA GLN A 27 14.03 1.35 -27.53
C GLN A 27 14.64 2.31 -26.52
N ASN A 28 15.96 2.25 -26.46
CA ASN A 28 16.78 3.18 -25.74
C ASN A 28 16.67 4.52 -26.47
N GLY A 29 15.78 5.37 -25.98
CA GLY A 29 15.80 6.81 -26.23
C GLY A 29 15.14 7.26 -27.52
N ASP A 30 13.82 7.49 -27.46
CA ASP A 30 13.33 8.79 -27.87
C ASP A 30 12.51 9.37 -26.71
N VAL A 31 13.21 10.07 -25.81
CA VAL A 31 12.56 10.84 -24.76
C VAL A 31 11.88 12.02 -25.46
N VAL A 32 10.60 11.84 -25.82
CA VAL A 32 9.71 12.97 -26.09
C VAL A 32 9.59 13.71 -24.75
N LYS A 33 10.45 14.71 -24.54
CA LYS A 33 10.56 15.51 -23.31
C LYS A 33 9.30 16.33 -22.96
N ASP A 34 8.18 16.09 -23.66
CA ASP A 34 6.91 16.83 -23.53
C ASP A 34 5.65 15.93 -23.60
N ALA A 35 5.76 14.60 -23.60
CA ALA A 35 4.62 13.73 -23.91
C ALA A 35 3.65 13.45 -22.74
N TYR A 36 4.11 13.52 -21.49
CA TYR A 36 3.31 13.12 -20.33
C TYR A 36 3.38 14.15 -19.22
N THR A 37 2.22 14.62 -18.79
CA THR A 37 2.10 15.42 -17.56
C THR A 37 2.22 14.51 -16.34
N PRO A 38 2.52 15.05 -15.13
CA PRO A 38 2.48 14.27 -13.91
C PRO A 38 1.16 13.52 -13.68
N ARG A 39 0.04 14.05 -14.17
CA ARG A 39 -1.27 13.37 -14.09
C ARG A 39 -1.34 12.16 -15.00
N ASP A 40 -0.78 12.26 -16.21
CA ASP A 40 -0.80 11.17 -17.18
C ASP A 40 0.05 9.99 -16.67
N ILE A 41 1.17 10.28 -15.98
CA ILE A 41 2.00 9.26 -15.32
C ILE A 41 1.23 8.57 -14.19
N VAL A 42 0.47 9.31 -13.39
CA VAL A 42 -0.37 8.73 -12.31
C VAL A 42 -1.47 7.85 -12.91
N ALA A 43 -2.12 8.30 -13.99
CA ALA A 43 -3.17 7.54 -14.65
C ALA A 43 -2.67 6.19 -15.18
N ILE A 44 -1.49 6.15 -15.84
CA ILE A 44 -0.89 4.89 -16.29
C ILE A 44 -0.60 3.95 -15.11
N ARG A 45 -0.02 4.47 -14.02
CA ARG A 45 0.31 3.67 -12.83
C ARG A 45 -0.95 3.09 -12.18
N ASP A 46 -2.02 3.87 -12.10
CA ASP A 46 -3.29 3.42 -11.53
C ASP A 46 -3.92 2.35 -12.42
N GLU A 47 -3.87 2.49 -13.75
CA GLU A 47 -4.34 1.49 -14.71
C GLU A 47 -3.56 0.16 -14.60
N GLU A 48 -2.23 0.22 -14.57
CA GLU A 48 -1.37 -0.96 -14.36
C GLU A 48 -1.64 -1.63 -13.00
N ALA A 49 -1.88 -0.84 -11.96
CA ALA A 49 -2.24 -1.34 -10.65
C ALA A 49 -3.62 -2.03 -10.68
N GLU A 50 -4.61 -1.44 -11.35
CA GLU A 50 -5.94 -2.03 -11.53
C GLU A 50 -5.89 -3.34 -12.32
N GLU A 51 -5.09 -3.43 -13.39
CA GLU A 51 -4.84 -4.66 -14.14
C GLU A 51 -4.21 -5.76 -13.26
N ALA A 52 -3.32 -5.37 -12.34
CA ALA A 52 -2.76 -6.27 -11.33
C ALA A 52 -3.74 -6.61 -10.18
N GLY A 53 -4.98 -6.11 -10.24
CA GLY A 53 -6.00 -6.30 -9.21
C GLY A 53 -5.79 -5.45 -7.95
N LEU A 54 -4.91 -4.46 -8.01
CA LEU A 54 -4.65 -3.51 -6.94
C LEU A 54 -5.62 -2.33 -7.08
N VAL A 55 -6.67 -2.33 -6.25
CA VAL A 55 -7.61 -1.20 -6.20
C VAL A 55 -7.06 -0.07 -5.32
N PRO A 56 -7.26 1.21 -5.70
CA PRO A 56 -6.94 2.34 -4.85
C PRO A 56 -7.59 2.20 -3.46
N ARG A 57 -6.83 2.47 -2.40
CA ARG A 57 -7.37 2.44 -1.03
C ARG A 57 -8.44 3.52 -0.91
N ALA A 58 -9.69 3.09 -0.69
CA ALA A 58 -10.79 4.02 -0.51
C ALA A 58 -10.69 4.69 0.88
N THR A 59 -10.56 6.01 0.91
CA THR A 59 -10.75 6.81 2.13
C THR A 59 -12.15 6.57 2.68
N ARG A 60 -12.24 6.25 3.98
CA ARG A 60 -13.51 5.97 4.68
C ARG A 60 -13.85 7.10 5.62
N THR A 61 -15.08 7.60 5.52
CA THR A 61 -15.61 8.52 6.53
C THR A 61 -16.24 7.72 7.66
N CYS A 62 -15.60 7.75 8.83
CA CYS A 62 -16.03 6.99 10.01
C CYS A 62 -16.38 7.94 11.15
N LYS A 63 -17.33 7.51 11.98
CA LYS A 63 -17.78 8.26 13.15
C LYS A 63 -17.03 7.83 14.41
N ILE A 64 -16.77 8.78 15.28
CA ILE A 64 -16.26 8.53 16.63
C ILE A 64 -17.38 8.00 17.54
N VAL A 65 -17.18 6.81 18.08
CA VAL A 65 -18.13 6.06 18.92
C VAL A 65 -17.47 5.63 20.23
N ASN A 66 -18.24 5.03 21.14
CA ASN A 66 -17.75 4.44 22.40
C ASN A 66 -17.01 5.42 23.33
N VAL A 67 -17.28 6.72 23.23
CA VAL A 67 -16.63 7.76 24.03
C VAL A 67 -17.67 8.74 24.59
N VAL A 68 -17.47 9.18 25.85
CA VAL A 68 -18.38 10.12 26.52
C VAL A 68 -17.95 11.57 26.31
N THR A 69 -16.65 11.87 26.41
CA THR A 69 -16.11 13.23 26.33
C THR A 69 -15.32 13.44 25.04
N THR A 70 -14.15 12.82 24.93
CA THR A 70 -13.27 12.90 23.77
C THR A 70 -12.37 11.67 23.67
N VAL A 71 -11.95 11.37 22.44
CA VAL A 71 -10.86 10.43 22.16
C VAL A 71 -9.68 11.20 21.58
N SER A 72 -8.47 10.89 22.04
CA SER A 72 -7.27 11.51 21.52
C SER A 72 -6.80 10.86 20.24
N CYS A 73 -6.60 11.68 19.21
CA CYS A 73 -5.86 11.33 18.01
C CYS A 73 -4.37 11.55 18.28
N ARG A 74 -3.59 10.48 18.20
CA ARG A 74 -2.20 10.42 18.68
C ARG A 74 -1.21 10.25 17.55
N TRP A 75 0.00 10.77 17.73
CA TRP A 75 1.06 10.60 16.74
C TRP A 75 1.44 9.14 16.48
N ASN A 76 1.39 8.32 17.52
CA ASN A 76 1.73 6.89 17.47
C ASN A 76 0.52 6.05 17.88
N PRO A 77 0.39 4.81 17.37
CA PRO A 77 -0.69 3.90 17.74
C PRO A 77 -0.48 3.21 19.10
N TRP A 78 0.01 3.96 20.09
CA TRP A 78 0.20 3.54 21.49
C TRP A 78 0.00 4.74 22.42
N HIS A 79 -0.54 4.56 23.63
CA HIS A 79 -0.64 5.61 24.65
C HIS A 79 0.71 5.97 25.27
N ALA A 80 1.50 4.96 25.60
CA ALA A 80 2.91 5.13 25.90
C ALA A 80 3.68 5.01 24.58
N GLY A 81 4.20 6.12 24.05
CA GLY A 81 5.08 6.04 22.88
C GLY A 81 6.30 5.17 23.18
N TRP A 82 7.09 4.87 22.16
CA TRP A 82 8.44 4.35 22.39
C TRP A 82 9.24 5.44 23.10
N ASN A 83 9.70 5.15 24.32
CA ASN A 83 10.23 6.09 25.33
C ASN A 83 9.19 6.94 26.08
N GLY A 84 7.94 6.48 26.19
CA GLY A 84 6.93 7.07 27.08
C GLY A 84 6.20 8.31 26.53
N ASN A 85 6.51 8.75 25.32
CA ASN A 85 5.92 9.96 24.72
C ASN A 85 5.02 9.62 23.53
N SER A 86 3.70 9.54 23.74
CA SER A 86 2.72 9.59 22.64
C SER A 86 2.06 10.95 22.63
N ALA A 87 2.51 11.83 21.73
CA ALA A 87 1.96 13.17 21.61
C ALA A 87 0.52 13.10 21.06
N VAL A 88 -0.42 13.69 21.80
CA VAL A 88 -1.77 13.97 21.30
C VAL A 88 -1.68 15.11 20.28
N ARG A 89 -2.27 14.92 19.11
CA ARG A 89 -2.36 15.95 18.06
C ARG A 89 -3.65 16.75 18.18
N VAL A 90 -4.77 16.07 18.40
CA VAL A 90 -6.11 16.65 18.52
C VAL A 90 -7.02 15.67 19.26
N ASP A 91 -8.04 16.19 19.93
CA ASP A 91 -9.10 15.40 20.53
C ASP A 91 -10.38 15.47 19.69
N PHE A 92 -11.02 14.33 19.48
CA PHE A 92 -12.30 14.25 18.77
C PHE A 92 -13.45 14.03 19.74
N LYS A 93 -14.53 14.79 19.53
CA LYS A 93 -15.78 14.67 20.28
C LYS A 93 -16.59 13.47 19.81
N PRO A 94 -17.45 12.90 20.67
CA PRO A 94 -18.38 11.83 20.28
C PRO A 94 -19.22 12.23 19.08
N SER A 95 -19.57 11.25 18.26
CA SER A 95 -20.42 11.40 17.06
C SER A 95 -19.88 12.30 15.94
N THR A 96 -18.65 12.80 16.05
CA THR A 96 -17.98 13.51 14.95
C THR A 96 -17.47 12.51 13.90
N SER A 97 -17.48 12.92 12.63
CA SER A 97 -17.02 12.09 11.51
C SER A 97 -15.70 12.61 10.95
N HIS A 98 -14.78 11.71 10.65
CA HIS A 98 -13.47 12.02 10.07
C HIS A 98 -13.14 11.06 8.94
N SER A 99 -12.24 11.48 8.05
CA SER A 99 -11.72 10.66 6.96
C SER A 99 -10.54 9.83 7.45
N PHE A 100 -10.60 8.53 7.24
CA PHE A 100 -9.57 7.54 7.57
C PHE A 100 -9.12 6.81 6.32
N GLU A 101 -7.84 6.44 6.25
CA GLU A 101 -7.27 5.85 5.02
C GLU A 101 -6.73 4.43 5.18
N CYS A 102 -6.22 4.10 6.37
CA CYS A 102 -5.62 2.81 6.66
C CYS A 102 -5.62 2.55 8.17
N TYR A 103 -5.32 1.33 8.58
CA TYR A 103 -5.07 0.98 9.97
C TYR A 103 -3.62 0.53 10.20
N ALA A 104 -3.12 0.81 11.40
CA ALA A 104 -1.89 0.25 11.95
C ALA A 104 -2.24 -0.70 13.10
N VAL A 105 -1.33 -1.63 13.42
CA VAL A 105 -1.43 -2.43 14.64
C VAL A 105 -0.70 -1.72 15.77
N GLY A 106 -1.33 -1.67 16.93
CA GLY A 106 -0.83 -0.95 18.09
C GLY A 106 -1.29 -1.51 19.42
N GLU A 107 -1.36 -0.65 20.42
CA GLU A 107 -1.89 -1.00 21.75
C GLU A 107 -3.36 -1.45 21.65
N CYS A 108 -3.70 -2.54 22.32
CA CYS A 108 -5.08 -3.04 22.35
C CYS A 108 -5.93 -2.25 23.35
N ILE A 109 -7.02 -1.67 22.87
CA ILE A 109 -7.99 -0.91 23.66
C ILE A 109 -9.36 -1.57 23.50
N GLY A 110 -9.99 -1.94 24.60
CA GLY A 110 -11.29 -2.62 24.57
C GLY A 110 -11.30 -3.90 23.71
N GLY A 111 -10.16 -4.60 23.63
CA GLY A 111 -9.99 -5.82 22.82
C GLY A 111 -9.68 -5.57 21.33
N ASN A 112 -9.67 -4.32 20.86
CA ASN A 112 -9.26 -3.97 19.50
C ASN A 112 -7.83 -3.39 19.49
N CYS A 113 -6.93 -4.00 18.71
CA CYS A 113 -5.52 -3.60 18.59
C CYS A 113 -5.23 -2.77 17.33
N THR A 114 -6.27 -2.32 16.62
CA THR A 114 -6.10 -1.45 15.46
C THR A 114 -6.12 0.01 15.86
N TRP A 115 -5.43 0.81 15.07
CA TRP A 115 -5.37 2.25 15.18
C TRP A 115 -5.52 2.85 13.80
N ASP A 116 -6.57 3.62 13.61
CA ASP A 116 -7.01 4.09 12.30
C ASP A 116 -6.41 5.46 12.02
N TRP A 117 -5.77 5.59 10.85
CA TRP A 117 -5.02 6.77 10.46
C TRP A 117 -5.91 7.88 9.89
N VAL A 118 -5.73 9.10 10.41
CA VAL A 118 -6.41 10.32 9.96
C VAL A 118 -5.40 11.24 9.28
N PRO A 119 -5.33 11.26 7.93
CA PRO A 119 -4.32 12.00 7.17
C PRO A 119 -4.34 13.51 7.43
N LYS A 120 -5.54 14.07 7.62
CA LYS A 120 -5.77 15.50 7.87
C LYS A 120 -4.98 16.02 9.07
N TYR A 121 -4.85 15.21 10.11
CA TYR A 121 -4.20 15.58 11.36
C TYR A 121 -2.86 14.86 11.56
N GLY A 122 -2.53 13.91 10.70
CA GLY A 122 -1.31 13.12 10.81
C GLY A 122 -1.26 12.32 12.11
N CYS A 123 -2.36 11.66 12.48
CA CYS A 123 -2.47 10.93 13.74
C CYS A 123 -3.39 9.71 13.63
N TYR A 124 -3.39 8.89 14.67
CA TYR A 124 -4.19 7.70 14.80
C TYR A 124 -5.25 7.83 15.89
N VAL A 125 -6.41 7.25 15.63
CA VAL A 125 -7.45 7.01 16.63
C VAL A 125 -7.51 5.51 16.90
N PRO A 126 -7.63 5.05 18.16
CA PRO A 126 -7.86 3.63 18.39
C PRO A 126 -9.12 3.15 17.67
N GLY A 127 -9.04 2.05 16.93
CA GLY A 127 -10.17 1.50 16.18
C GLY A 127 -11.32 1.01 17.07
N TYR A 128 -11.11 0.90 18.38
CA TYR A 128 -12.19 0.71 19.36
C TYR A 128 -13.20 1.87 19.38
N TYR A 129 -12.75 3.08 19.02
CA TYR A 129 -13.54 4.31 19.04
C TYR A 129 -14.00 4.76 17.65
N THR A 130 -13.78 3.97 16.60
CA THR A 130 -14.32 4.22 15.26
C THR A 130 -15.49 3.29 14.97
N ASP A 131 -16.45 3.76 14.18
CA ASP A 131 -17.62 2.96 13.82
C ASP A 131 -17.27 1.81 12.85
N SER A 132 -18.24 0.93 12.60
CA SER A 132 -18.07 -0.25 11.77
C SER A 132 -17.74 0.03 10.29
N LYS A 133 -17.67 1.29 9.87
CA LYS A 133 -17.18 1.67 8.53
C LYS A 133 -15.66 1.64 8.44
N CYS A 134 -14.96 1.65 9.57
CA CYS A 134 -13.49 1.65 9.68
C CYS A 134 -12.90 0.27 10.03
N THR A 135 -13.51 -0.80 9.53
CA THR A 135 -12.93 -2.15 9.75
C THR A 135 -11.59 -2.31 9.03
N MET A 136 -10.77 -3.27 9.48
CA MET A 136 -9.50 -3.62 8.82
C MET A 136 -9.68 -3.92 7.33
N ALA A 137 -10.79 -4.56 6.96
CA ALA A 137 -11.12 -4.85 5.56
C ALA A 137 -11.49 -3.58 4.77
N ALA A 138 -12.13 -2.60 5.41
CA ALA A 138 -12.55 -1.36 4.77
C ALA A 138 -11.40 -0.35 4.56
N LEU A 139 -10.43 -0.33 5.48
CA LEU A 139 -9.28 0.58 5.48
C LEU A 139 -8.03 -0.02 4.84
N GLY A 140 -7.77 -1.31 5.07
CA GLY A 140 -6.50 -1.94 4.72
C GLY A 140 -5.34 -1.46 5.60
N ARG A 141 -4.26 -2.22 5.61
CA ARG A 141 -3.08 -1.93 6.44
C ARG A 141 -2.33 -0.72 5.89
N CYS A 142 -1.80 0.13 6.76
CA CYS A 142 -0.95 1.24 6.34
C CYS A 142 0.35 0.74 5.66
N PRO A 143 0.84 1.41 4.60
CA PRO A 143 2.03 0.99 3.86
C PRO A 143 3.35 1.22 4.61
N TRP A 144 3.34 2.00 5.69
CA TRP A 144 4.51 2.19 6.54
C TRP A 144 4.49 1.19 7.72
N PRO A 145 5.66 0.82 8.26
CA PRO A 145 5.73 -0.18 9.32
C PRO A 145 5.00 0.25 10.59
N ASP A 146 4.41 -0.72 11.30
CA ASP A 146 3.80 -0.57 12.64
C ASP A 146 4.89 -0.32 13.70
N LYS A 147 5.63 0.76 13.56
CA LYS A 147 6.69 1.19 14.48
C LYS A 147 6.51 2.67 14.80
N PRO A 148 7.04 3.15 15.93
CA PRO A 148 6.95 4.55 16.30
C PRO A 148 7.56 5.46 15.24
N ASN A 149 6.94 6.61 15.00
CA ASN A 149 7.42 7.68 14.12
C ASN A 149 7.68 7.26 12.66
N SER A 150 7.02 6.21 12.17
CA SER A 150 7.09 5.79 10.75
C SER A 150 5.98 6.40 9.89
N ASN A 151 4.99 7.03 10.50
CA ASN A 151 3.91 7.71 9.82
C ASN A 151 4.40 9.03 9.19
N PRO A 152 3.87 9.41 8.03
CA PRO A 152 4.22 10.68 7.43
C PRO A 152 3.57 11.85 8.16
N ALA A 153 4.11 13.03 7.90
CA ALA A 153 3.60 14.28 8.43
C ALA A 153 2.16 14.55 7.96
N ALA A 154 1.40 15.26 8.80
CA ALA A 154 0.05 15.71 8.48
C ALA A 154 0.02 16.43 7.12
N GLY A 155 -0.93 16.05 6.26
CA GLY A 155 -1.12 16.70 4.95
C GLY A 155 -0.07 16.40 3.87
N LYS A 156 0.94 15.54 4.09
CA LYS A 156 1.99 15.24 3.09
C LYS A 156 1.73 14.03 2.18
N TRP A 157 0.54 13.46 2.22
CA TRP A 157 0.20 12.27 1.42
C TRP A 157 0.23 12.49 -0.10
N GLY A 158 0.09 13.73 -0.57
CA GLY A 158 0.18 14.08 -1.99
C GLY A 158 1.59 14.38 -2.51
N GLU A 159 2.64 14.29 -1.67
CA GLU A 159 4.03 14.63 -2.06
C GLU A 159 4.97 13.40 -2.07
N ILE A 160 4.47 12.19 -1.78
CA ILE A 160 5.29 10.97 -1.64
C ILE A 160 5.06 9.98 -2.81
N PHE A 161 4.32 10.38 -3.85
CA PHE A 161 4.13 9.56 -5.06
C PHE A 161 4.13 10.38 -6.34
#